data_AF-A0A3M1XG74-F1
#
_entry.id   AF-A0A3M1XG74-F1
#
_cell.length_a   1.000
_cell.length_b   1.000
_cell.length_c   1.000
_cell.angle_alpha   90.00
_cell.angle_beta   90.00
_cell.angle_gamma   90.00
#
_symmetry.space_group_name_H-M   'P 1'
#
loop_
_entity.id
_entity.type
_entity.pdbx_description
1 polymer ?
#
loop_
_entity_poly.entity_id
_entity_poly.type
_entity_poly.pdbx_seq_one_letter_code
_entity_poly.pdbx_strand_id
1 'polypeptide(L)'
;MAMRRTRELLFQTDTLKLELLNTPINQLDLKFEDTIFAQAIPLVKEELRRAGVRKLEPVFYISTGYGCIAGQPIISLGFYDFHPLLKELNEEFRGWRYSDADIFDLLRHE
;
A
#
# COMPACT_ATOMS: atom_id res chain seq x y z
N MET A 1 -7.65 23.49 28.62
CA MET A 1 -7.29 24.37 27.48
C MET A 1 -8.14 23.94 26.28
N ALA A 2 -9.11 24.75 25.87
CA ALA A 2 -9.97 24.43 24.73
C ALA A 2 -9.12 24.39 23.46
N MET A 3 -9.02 23.22 22.83
CA MET A 3 -8.43 23.09 21.50
C MET A 3 -9.29 23.95 20.55
N ARG A 4 -8.66 24.92 19.86
CA ARG A 4 -9.38 25.82 18.95
C ARG A 4 -10.11 24.99 17.89
N ARG A 5 -11.43 25.19 17.72
CA ARG A 5 -12.31 24.58 16.71
C ARG A 5 -11.72 24.48 15.29
N THR A 6 -10.83 25.40 14.92
CA THR A 6 -10.07 25.36 13.67
C THR A 6 -9.17 24.14 13.55
N ARG A 7 -8.51 23.69 14.62
CA ARG A 7 -7.67 22.49 14.62
C ARG A 7 -8.52 21.24 14.42
N GLU A 8 -9.68 21.17 15.07
CA GLU A 8 -10.61 20.05 14.91
C GLU A 8 -11.03 19.89 13.45
N LEU A 9 -11.38 20.98 12.75
CA LEU A 9 -11.72 20.95 11.33
C LEU A 9 -10.56 20.50 10.43
N LEU A 10 -9.32 20.92 10.74
CA LEU A 10 -8.14 20.54 9.96
C LEU A 10 -7.79 19.05 10.08
N PHE A 11 -8.09 18.42 11.22
CA PHE A 11 -7.78 17.00 11.48
C PHE A 11 -9.01 16.09 11.36
N GLN A 12 -10.12 16.58 10.81
CA GLN A 12 -11.26 15.74 10.46
C GLN A 12 -10.92 14.84 9.27
N THR A 13 -11.42 13.61 9.30
CA THR A 13 -11.20 12.60 8.25
C THR A 13 -11.51 13.12 6.85
N ASP A 14 -12.62 13.85 6.69
CA ASP A 14 -13.02 14.39 5.38
C ASP A 14 -12.02 15.43 4.85
N THR A 15 -11.48 16.27 5.74
CA THR A 15 -10.45 17.25 5.39
C THR A 15 -9.15 16.55 4.99
N LEU A 16 -8.74 15.51 5.74
CA LEU A 16 -7.55 14.72 5.42
C LEU A 16 -7.70 13.95 4.10
N LYS A 17 -8.88 13.37 3.83
CA LYS A 17 -9.20 12.73 2.55
C LYS A 17 -9.13 13.73 1.39
N LEU A 18 -9.66 14.94 1.58
CA LEU A 18 -9.58 16.00 0.58
C LEU A 18 -8.13 16.42 0.32
N GLU A 19 -7.30 16.53 1.36
CA GLU A 19 -5.87 16.80 1.22
C GLU A 19 -5.16 15.71 0.42
N LEU A 20 -5.42 14.43 0.73
CA LEU A 20 -4.86 13.28 -0.01
C LEU A 20 -5.27 13.30 -1.48
N LEU A 21 -6.54 13.58 -1.79
CA LEU A 21 -7.04 13.65 -3.17
C LEU A 21 -6.42 14.80 -3.97
N ASN A 22 -6.00 15.88 -3.31
CA ASN A 22 -5.35 17.02 -3.94
C ASN A 22 -3.81 16.93 -3.94
N THR A 23 -3.24 15.90 -3.32
CA THR A 23 -1.78 15.71 -3.24
C THR A 23 -1.33 14.75 -4.34
N PRO A 24 -0.39 15.15 -5.23
CA PRO A 24 0.22 14.25 -6.19
C PRO A 24 0.83 13.01 -5.51
N ILE A 25 0.73 11.84 -6.12
CA ILE A 25 1.20 10.57 -5.51
C ILE A 25 2.67 10.64 -5.09
N ASN A 26 3.53 11.31 -5.86
CA ASN A 26 4.96 11.47 -5.55
C ASN A 26 5.23 12.41 -4.35
N GLN A 27 4.21 13.05 -3.79
CA GLN A 27 4.29 13.92 -2.61
C GLN A 27 3.61 13.31 -1.37
N LEU A 28 3.00 12.12 -1.47
CA LEU A 28 2.26 11.47 -0.38
C LEU A 28 3.15 10.85 0.73
N ASP A 29 4.47 11.00 0.66
CA ASP A 29 5.47 10.40 1.59
C ASP A 29 5.16 8.94 1.99
N LEU A 30 4.76 8.13 1.01
CA LEU A 30 4.37 6.73 1.21
C LEU A 30 5.58 5.88 1.58
N LYS A 31 5.46 5.16 2.71
CA LYS A 31 6.53 4.37 3.32
C LYS A 31 6.11 2.92 3.52
N PHE A 32 7.07 2.01 3.50
CA PHE A 32 6.79 0.58 3.66
C PHE A 32 6.63 0.17 5.12
N GLU A 33 7.37 0.84 6.00
CA GLU A 33 7.64 0.45 7.38
C GLU A 33 6.36 0.34 8.23
N ASP A 34 5.36 1.17 7.93
CA ASP A 34 4.10 1.25 8.67
C ASP A 34 2.92 0.56 7.94
N THR A 35 3.23 -0.33 7.01
CA THR A 35 2.23 -1.00 6.16
C THR A 35 2.26 -2.52 6.29
N ILE A 36 1.23 -3.18 5.75
CA ILE A 36 1.19 -4.64 5.64
C ILE A 36 2.40 -5.20 4.85
N PHE A 37 2.97 -4.43 3.93
CA PHE A 37 4.11 -4.85 3.12
C PHE A 37 5.39 -5.10 3.92
N ALA A 38 5.58 -4.39 5.04
CA ALA A 38 6.71 -4.63 5.95
C ALA A 38 6.70 -6.06 6.52
N GLN A 39 5.53 -6.69 6.62
CA GLN A 39 5.36 -8.07 7.06
C GLN A 39 5.26 -9.04 5.88
N ALA A 40 4.49 -8.67 4.86
CA ALA A 40 4.17 -9.56 3.76
C ALA A 40 5.36 -9.85 2.84
N ILE A 41 6.17 -8.83 2.50
CA ILE A 41 7.31 -9.01 1.59
C ILE A 41 8.36 -9.97 2.18
N PRO A 42 8.84 -9.81 3.42
CA PRO A 42 9.78 -10.76 4.00
C PRO A 42 9.24 -12.19 4.08
N LEU A 43 7.94 -12.35 4.40
CA LEU A 43 7.32 -13.66 4.48
C LEU A 43 7.32 -14.37 3.11
N VAL A 44 6.86 -13.69 2.06
CA VAL A 44 6.82 -14.24 0.69
C VAL A 44 8.23 -14.61 0.20
N LYS A 45 9.22 -13.75 0.47
CA LYS A 45 10.63 -14.06 0.15
C LYS A 45 11.14 -15.30 0.88
N GLU A 46 10.74 -15.49 2.14
CA GLU A 46 11.11 -16.67 2.91
C GLU A 46 10.38 -17.94 2.42
N GLU A 47 9.12 -17.83 2.04
CA GLU A 47 8.36 -18.93 1.41
C GLU A 47 9.04 -19.41 0.13
N LEU A 48 9.49 -18.50 -0.74
CA LEU A 48 10.28 -18.83 -1.94
C LEU A 48 11.57 -19.58 -1.59
N ARG A 49 12.30 -19.10 -0.57
CA ARG A 49 13.54 -19.76 -0.11
C ARG A 49 13.29 -21.17 0.41
N ARG A 50 12.21 -21.38 1.16
CA ARG A 50 11.78 -22.70 1.68
C ARG A 50 11.35 -23.65 0.56
N ALA A 51 10.76 -23.12 -0.51
CA ALA A 51 10.45 -23.87 -1.72
C ALA A 51 11.68 -24.20 -2.59
N GLY A 52 12.88 -23.77 -2.18
CA GLY A 52 14.13 -24.00 -2.91
C GLY A 52 14.45 -22.94 -3.97
N VAL A 53 13.60 -21.93 -4.13
CA VAL A 53 13.81 -20.80 -5.05
C VAL A 53 14.71 -19.77 -4.38
N ARG A 54 16.03 -19.91 -4.57
CA ARG A 54 17.04 -19.08 -3.89
C ARG A 54 17.65 -17.97 -4.76
N LYS A 55 17.48 -18.05 -6.08
CA LYS A 55 18.07 -17.12 -7.05
C LYS A 55 17.11 -16.00 -7.46
N LEU A 56 15.81 -16.18 -7.24
CA LEU A 56 14.81 -15.17 -7.49
C LEU A 56 14.83 -14.19 -6.31
N GLU A 57 15.06 -12.91 -6.59
CA GLU A 57 15.03 -11.85 -5.58
C GLU A 57 14.10 -10.74 -6.06
N PRO A 58 12.81 -10.78 -5.67
CA PRO A 58 11.85 -9.79 -6.11
C PRO A 58 12.15 -8.39 -5.58
N VAL A 59 12.01 -7.42 -6.47
CA VAL A 59 12.07 -5.98 -6.19
C VAL A 59 10.65 -5.43 -6.20
N PHE A 60 10.31 -4.67 -5.17
CA PHE A 60 8.97 -4.10 -4.99
C PHE A 60 9.02 -2.59 -5.15
N TYR A 61 8.02 -2.01 -5.79
CA TYR A 61 7.91 -0.56 -5.96
C TYR A 61 6.45 -0.08 -5.92
N ILE A 62 6.26 1.17 -5.50
CA ILE A 62 4.94 1.79 -5.42
C ILE A 62 4.45 2.16 -6.82
N SER A 63 3.20 1.84 -7.11
CA SER A 63 2.55 2.03 -8.41
C SER A 63 1.06 2.32 -8.25
N THR A 64 0.38 2.55 -9.37
CA THR A 64 -1.08 2.77 -9.41
C THR A 64 -1.90 1.47 -9.36
N GLY A 65 -1.23 0.31 -9.34
CA GLY A 65 -1.84 -1.01 -9.26
C GLY A 65 -0.81 -2.12 -9.03
N TYR A 66 -1.32 -3.34 -8.90
CA TYR A 66 -0.50 -4.55 -8.80
C TYR A 66 -0.16 -5.12 -10.17
N GLY A 67 0.99 -5.79 -10.24
CA GLY A 67 1.44 -6.47 -11.44
C GLY A 67 2.94 -6.78 -11.40
N CYS A 68 3.32 -7.77 -12.19
CA CYS A 68 4.71 -8.18 -12.37
C CYS A 68 5.19 -7.86 -13.80
N ILE A 69 6.37 -7.24 -13.94
CA ILE A 69 6.95 -6.99 -15.27
C ILE A 69 7.32 -8.34 -15.91
N ALA A 70 6.86 -8.58 -17.13
CA ALA A 70 7.10 -9.85 -17.82
C ALA A 70 8.59 -10.25 -17.85
N GLY A 71 8.89 -11.43 -17.32
CA GLY A 71 10.24 -12.00 -17.30
C GLY A 71 11.20 -11.33 -16.31
N GLN A 72 10.73 -10.44 -15.44
CA GLN A 72 11.52 -9.77 -14.42
C GLN A 72 10.83 -9.90 -13.06
N PRO A 73 11.56 -10.16 -11.96
CA PRO A 73 10.97 -10.23 -10.63
C PRO A 73 10.79 -8.81 -10.07
N ILE A 74 10.09 -7.95 -10.80
CA ILE A 74 9.82 -6.55 -10.43
C ILE A 74 8.32 -6.41 -10.27
N ILE A 75 7.88 -6.26 -9.02
CA ILE A 75 6.48 -6.32 -8.61
C ILE A 75 6.01 -4.94 -8.20
N SER A 76 4.94 -4.47 -8.83
CA SER A 76 4.29 -3.21 -8.55
C SER A 76 3.27 -3.37 -7.43
N LEU A 77 3.21 -2.39 -6.52
CA LEU A 77 2.31 -2.39 -5.38
C LEU A 77 1.33 -1.22 -5.49
N GLY A 78 0.05 -1.47 -5.24
CA GLY A 78 -0.96 -0.41 -5.23
C GLY A 78 -0.70 0.63 -4.14
N PHE A 79 -0.51 1.89 -4.52
CA PHE A 79 -0.28 3.00 -3.58
C PHE A 79 -1.42 3.16 -2.54
N TYR A 80 -2.63 2.72 -2.87
CA TYR A 80 -3.80 2.79 -1.99
C TYR A 80 -3.67 1.89 -0.76
N ASP A 81 -2.80 0.87 -0.78
CA ASP A 81 -2.55 0.00 0.37
C ASP A 81 -1.44 0.52 1.30
N PHE A 82 -0.86 1.70 1.03
CA PHE A 82 0.19 2.32 1.85
C PHE A 82 -0.32 3.24 2.95
N HIS A 83 -1.61 3.59 2.95
CA HIS A 83 -2.19 4.47 3.97
C HIS A 83 -3.66 4.13 4.23
N PRO A 84 -4.14 4.07 5.49
CA PRO A 84 -5.52 3.70 5.80
C PRO A 84 -6.57 4.56 5.08
N LEU A 85 -6.36 5.88 5.03
CA LEU A 85 -7.29 6.79 4.33
C LEU A 85 -7.25 6.62 2.80
N LEU A 86 -6.12 6.22 2.21
CA LEU A 86 -6.06 5.92 0.78
C LEU A 86 -6.81 4.62 0.46
N LYS A 87 -6.75 3.65 1.38
CA LYS A 87 -7.47 2.38 1.28
C LYS A 87 -8.98 2.59 1.38
N GLU A 88 -9.41 3.46 2.29
CA GLU A 88 -10.80 3.90 2.42
C GLU A 88 -11.27 4.65 1.18
N LEU A 89 -10.47 5.60 0.67
CA LEU A 89 -10.76 6.29 -0.60
C LEU A 89 -10.87 5.32 -1.78
N ASN A 90 -10.00 4.31 -1.87
CA ASN A 90 -10.08 3.31 -2.93
C ASN A 90 -11.40 2.54 -2.88
N GLU A 91 -11.85 2.15 -1.68
CA GLU A 91 -13.14 1.50 -1.48
C GLU A 91 -14.30 2.40 -1.90
N GLU A 92 -14.29 3.67 -1.50
CA GLU A 92 -15.33 4.65 -1.86
C GLU A 92 -15.44 4.89 -3.37
N PHE A 93 -14.30 5.08 -4.05
CA PHE A 93 -14.28 5.45 -5.47
C PHE A 93 -14.31 4.25 -6.42
N ARG A 94 -13.80 3.08 -6.01
CA ARG A 94 -13.70 1.88 -6.86
C ARG A 94 -14.58 0.72 -6.41
N GLY A 95 -15.17 0.80 -5.22
CA GLY A 95 -16.06 -0.23 -4.69
C GLY A 95 -15.36 -1.48 -4.19
N TRP A 96 -14.04 -1.44 -4.00
CA TRP A 96 -13.26 -2.58 -3.50
C TRP A 96 -12.02 -2.14 -2.72
N ARG A 97 -11.54 -3.02 -1.84
CA ARG A 97 -10.24 -2.94 -1.17
C ARG A 97 -9.71 -4.34 -0.92
N TYR A 98 -8.40 -4.50 -0.85
CA TYR A 98 -7.80 -5.75 -0.41
C TYR A 98 -7.78 -5.84 1.11
N SER A 99 -8.15 -6.97 1.68
CA SER A 99 -7.80 -7.30 3.07
C SER A 99 -6.31 -7.60 3.17
N ASP A 100 -5.75 -7.60 4.38
CA ASP A 100 -4.34 -7.95 4.57
C ASP A 100 -4.03 -9.37 4.07
N ALA A 101 -4.98 -10.31 4.21
CA ALA A 101 -4.86 -11.67 3.67
C ALA A 101 -4.80 -11.66 2.14
N ASP A 102 -5.64 -10.86 1.48
CA ASP A 102 -5.61 -10.73 0.02
C ASP A 102 -4.26 -10.19 -0.46
N ILE A 103 -3.62 -9.29 0.32
CA ILE A 103 -2.29 -8.78 0.00
C ILE A 103 -1.25 -9.90 0.02
N PHE A 104 -1.25 -10.78 1.02
CA PHE A 104 -0.34 -11.93 1.03
C PHE A 104 -0.53 -12.80 -0.20
N ASP A 105 -1.77 -13.11 -0.55
CA ASP A 105 -2.07 -13.97 -1.69
C ASP A 105 -1.72 -13.31 -3.02
N LEU A 106 -1.93 -11.99 -3.13
CA LEU A 106 -1.55 -11.20 -4.29
C LEU A 106 -0.03 -11.18 -4.46
N LEU A 107 0.75 -10.96 -3.40
CA LEU A 107 2.22 -10.98 -3.48
C LEU A 107 2.79 -12.37 -3.81
N ARG A 108 2.07 -13.46 -3.51
CA ARG A 108 2.45 -14.82 -3.93
C ARG A 108 2.09 -15.10 -5.39
N HIS A 109 1.04 -14.46 -5.89
CA HIS A 109 0.58 -14.60 -7.26
C HIS A 109 1.54 -13.93 -8.25
N GLU A 110 2.00 -12.71 -7.91
CA GLU A 110 2.95 -11.91 -8.70
C GLU A 110 4.39 -12.48 -8.68
#